data_AF-A0A930YS85-F1
#
_entry.id   AF-A0A930YS85-F1
#
_cell.length_a   1.000
_cell.length_b   1.000
_cell.length_c   1.000
_cell.angle_alpha   90.00
_cell.angle_beta   90.00
_cell.angle_gamma   90.00
#
_symmetry.space_group_name_H-M   'P 1'
#
loop_
_entity.id
_entity.type
_entity.pdbx_description
1 polymer ?
#
loop_
_entity_poly.entity_id
_entity_poly.type
_entity_poly.pdbx_seq_one_letter_code
_entity_poly.pdbx_strand_id
1 'polypeptide(L)'
;MPSELPSSNTPSPKRPYPPSVKLFLFVLGTGGTVFGLSQFVRSQISDEAHMSATLLMICGIVLLVMLFRDNGASAETVAATQTDTPQEQTASNSQDTVLPEPAKSAPSAFDLAMSRSDNIPASLKDLIDTNQLQRPELQEMLVRSGLLDARRVPDTKGFKFPKNKRYWLNARTKDFNEDQYNDFIALEATLNIADDIEALPAHYRDKALSEKISTVLRNILTKIPQPQNYLSAHATLSPNETDWNVRFFVASYLENLSLPFRQPTLFAYDPDTATLIFDTKVPAPQAFSFVSSAQNVQITYARAYALRVAAVLSSGILNNYPISRVVINEFVNAHTEHPILSCDVNTTSLESLVSATQSPTLETDEFPQISCLRFSLTEDGWFEPTESYKALTSPSEEHPLFYAQAEARDEAAPKDVQEITSAKRISDLSFREDCGRIETWNAIVAELGDSTAHAVAILKNAQQSTKNTV
;
A
#
# COMPACT_ATOMS: atom_id res chain seq x y z
N MET A 1 -24.03 53.32 -6.19
CA MET A 1 -24.90 52.26 -6.76
C MET A 1 -24.99 52.48 -8.26
N PRO A 2 -25.10 51.45 -9.13
CA PRO A 2 -24.71 50.02 -9.09
C PRO A 2 -23.60 49.70 -10.15
N SER A 3 -22.72 48.70 -9.97
CA SER A 3 -22.77 47.28 -10.42
C SER A 3 -22.61 47.05 -11.93
N GLU A 4 -21.52 46.36 -12.35
CA GLU A 4 -21.57 45.16 -13.22
C GLU A 4 -20.16 44.56 -13.47
N LEU A 5 -20.04 43.26 -13.21
CA LEU A 5 -18.90 42.37 -13.47
C LEU A 5 -18.92 41.87 -14.93
N PRO A 6 -17.78 41.59 -15.59
CA PRO A 6 -17.74 40.79 -16.81
C PRO A 6 -17.62 39.27 -16.51
N SER A 7 -18.35 38.50 -17.32
CA SER A 7 -18.61 37.06 -17.23
C SER A 7 -17.44 36.15 -17.56
N SER A 8 -17.44 34.96 -16.93
CA SER A 8 -16.47 33.87 -17.09
C SER A 8 -16.43 33.24 -18.49
N ASN A 9 -15.23 33.03 -19.02
CA ASN A 9 -14.95 32.14 -20.14
C ASN A 9 -14.58 30.73 -19.63
N THR A 10 -15.48 29.77 -19.78
CA THR A 10 -15.15 28.32 -19.73
C THR A 10 -15.29 27.74 -21.14
N PRO A 11 -14.31 26.97 -21.65
CA PRO A 11 -14.44 26.29 -22.94
C PRO A 11 -15.19 24.95 -22.82
N SER A 12 -16.06 24.70 -23.81
CA SER A 12 -16.95 23.55 -23.99
C SER A 12 -16.21 22.22 -24.29
N PRO A 13 -16.80 21.03 -23.98
CA PRO A 13 -16.17 19.74 -24.21
C PRO A 13 -16.16 19.30 -25.69
N LYS A 14 -15.12 18.56 -26.06
CA LYS A 14 -14.72 18.13 -27.42
C LYS A 14 -15.80 17.30 -28.16
N ARG A 15 -16.02 17.61 -29.45
CA ARG A 15 -16.86 16.82 -30.39
C ARG A 15 -16.29 15.41 -30.66
N PRO A 16 -17.12 14.38 -30.85
CA PRO A 16 -16.68 13.04 -31.22
C PRO A 16 -16.23 12.93 -32.69
N TYR A 17 -15.26 12.03 -32.95
CA TYR A 17 -14.67 11.78 -34.27
C TYR A 17 -15.69 11.31 -35.33
N PRO A 18 -15.50 11.67 -36.62
CA PRO A 18 -16.35 11.24 -37.71
C PRO A 18 -16.29 9.71 -37.93
N PRO A 19 -17.38 9.09 -38.42
CA PRO A 19 -17.53 7.64 -38.53
C PRO A 19 -16.45 6.93 -39.35
N SER A 20 -15.91 7.60 -40.39
CA SER A 20 -14.84 7.08 -41.23
C SER A 20 -13.52 6.90 -40.47
N VAL A 21 -13.22 7.76 -39.50
CA VAL A 21 -12.01 7.67 -38.65
C VAL A 21 -12.17 6.55 -37.61
N LYS A 22 -13.39 6.35 -37.10
CA LYS A 22 -13.70 5.21 -36.21
C LYS A 22 -13.56 3.88 -36.93
N LEU A 23 -14.01 3.79 -38.18
CA LEU A 23 -13.85 2.59 -39.00
C LEU A 23 -12.36 2.32 -39.31
N PHE A 24 -11.58 3.37 -39.61
CA PHE A 24 -10.14 3.22 -39.90
C PHE A 24 -9.35 2.76 -38.67
N LEU A 25 -9.61 3.33 -37.48
CA LEU A 25 -9.01 2.90 -36.21
C LEU A 25 -9.47 1.49 -35.79
N PHE A 26 -10.71 1.14 -36.09
CA PHE A 26 -11.24 -0.20 -35.82
C PHE A 26 -10.59 -1.26 -36.72
N VAL A 27 -10.38 -0.98 -38.01
CA VAL A 27 -9.68 -1.88 -38.94
C VAL A 27 -8.19 -2.01 -38.58
N LEU A 28 -7.53 -0.93 -38.15
CA LEU A 28 -6.14 -1.00 -37.67
C LEU A 28 -6.00 -1.77 -36.35
N GLY A 29 -6.92 -1.57 -35.40
CA GLY A 29 -6.93 -2.27 -34.12
C GLY A 29 -7.24 -3.77 -34.25
N THR A 30 -8.17 -4.13 -35.15
CA THR A 30 -8.48 -5.53 -35.45
C THR A 30 -7.40 -6.20 -36.31
N GLY A 31 -6.80 -5.48 -37.27
CA GLY A 31 -5.66 -5.98 -38.05
C GLY A 31 -4.41 -6.22 -37.20
N GLY A 32 -4.12 -5.32 -36.25
CA GLY A 32 -2.98 -5.46 -35.33
C GLY A 32 -3.14 -6.60 -34.31
N THR A 33 -4.36 -6.84 -33.83
CA THR A 33 -4.63 -7.98 -32.92
C THR A 33 -4.58 -9.31 -33.67
N VAL A 34 -5.14 -9.40 -34.88
CA VAL A 34 -5.07 -10.63 -35.71
C VAL A 34 -3.63 -10.92 -36.16
N PHE A 35 -2.84 -9.89 -36.48
CA PHE A 35 -1.42 -10.06 -36.82
C PHE A 35 -0.57 -10.44 -35.60
N GLY A 36 -0.79 -9.80 -34.44
CA GLY A 36 -0.10 -10.16 -33.19
C GLY A 36 -0.41 -11.58 -32.73
N LEU A 37 -1.69 -11.99 -32.81
CA LEU A 37 -2.10 -13.36 -32.48
C LEU A 37 -1.55 -14.38 -33.48
N SER A 38 -1.51 -14.07 -34.78
CA SER A 38 -0.95 -15.02 -35.76
C SER A 38 0.56 -15.23 -35.59
N GLN A 39 1.30 -14.19 -35.20
CA GLN A 39 2.73 -14.32 -34.86
C GLN A 39 2.96 -15.10 -33.55
N PHE A 40 2.08 -14.92 -32.57
CA PHE A 40 2.14 -15.63 -31.29
C PHE A 40 1.81 -17.13 -31.43
N VAL A 41 0.82 -17.49 -32.26
CA VAL A 41 0.52 -18.91 -32.51
C VAL A 41 1.61 -19.56 -33.36
N ARG A 42 2.21 -18.82 -34.31
CA ARG A 42 3.34 -19.29 -35.14
C ARG A 42 4.63 -19.56 -34.35
N SER A 43 4.82 -18.93 -33.19
CA SER A 43 5.97 -19.19 -32.31
C SER A 43 5.78 -20.40 -31.38
N GLN A 44 4.55 -20.93 -31.27
CA GLN A 44 4.19 -21.98 -30.31
C GLN A 44 3.77 -23.31 -30.97
N ILE A 45 3.36 -23.30 -32.25
CA ILE A 45 2.80 -24.49 -32.92
C ILE A 45 3.55 -24.76 -34.24
N SER A 46 4.22 -25.92 -34.32
CA SER A 46 5.00 -26.35 -35.50
C SER A 46 4.15 -27.00 -36.61
N ASP A 47 2.88 -27.30 -36.34
CA ASP A 47 2.02 -28.07 -37.26
C ASP A 47 0.99 -27.18 -37.98
N GLU A 48 1.10 -27.14 -39.31
CA GLU A 48 0.40 -26.21 -40.20
C GLU A 48 -1.11 -26.48 -40.25
N ALA A 49 -1.53 -27.72 -39.98
CA ALA A 49 -2.94 -28.10 -39.88
C ALA A 49 -3.61 -27.56 -38.59
N HIS A 50 -2.87 -27.52 -37.47
CA HIS A 50 -3.37 -26.96 -36.21
C HIS A 50 -3.42 -25.43 -36.24
N MET A 51 -2.45 -24.78 -36.89
CA MET A 51 -2.48 -23.33 -37.15
C MET A 51 -3.77 -22.92 -37.89
N SER A 52 -4.12 -23.67 -38.94
CA SER A 52 -5.30 -23.40 -39.78
C SER A 52 -6.61 -23.55 -39.01
N ALA A 53 -6.72 -24.59 -38.17
CA ALA A 53 -7.90 -24.83 -37.34
C ALA A 53 -8.07 -23.77 -36.24
N THR A 54 -6.98 -23.36 -35.59
CA THR A 54 -7.01 -22.34 -34.53
C THR A 54 -7.36 -20.96 -35.10
N LEU A 55 -6.83 -20.60 -36.28
CA LEU A 55 -7.17 -19.35 -36.96
C LEU A 55 -8.66 -19.30 -37.36
N LEU A 56 -9.19 -20.41 -37.91
CA LEU A 56 -10.62 -20.54 -38.23
C LEU A 56 -11.52 -20.42 -36.99
N MET A 57 -11.10 -21.01 -35.86
CA MET A 57 -11.84 -20.89 -34.59
C MET A 57 -11.88 -19.45 -34.09
N ILE A 58 -10.74 -18.74 -34.15
CA ILE A 58 -10.64 -17.33 -33.74
C ILE A 58 -11.48 -16.45 -34.66
N CYS A 59 -11.40 -16.63 -35.98
CA CYS A 59 -12.25 -15.91 -36.93
C CYS A 59 -13.74 -16.19 -36.70
N GLY A 60 -14.11 -17.45 -36.38
CA GLY A 60 -15.47 -17.84 -36.02
C GLY A 60 -15.99 -17.13 -34.77
N ILE A 61 -15.17 -17.01 -33.72
CA ILE A 61 -15.52 -16.30 -32.47
C ILE A 61 -15.71 -14.80 -32.73
N VAL A 62 -14.83 -14.18 -33.52
CA VAL A 62 -14.95 -12.75 -33.86
C VAL A 62 -16.23 -12.48 -34.69
N LEU A 63 -16.54 -13.33 -35.66
CA LEU A 63 -17.78 -13.24 -36.44
C LEU A 63 -19.04 -13.43 -35.57
N LEU A 64 -18.99 -14.35 -34.60
CA LEU A 64 -20.08 -14.56 -33.65
C LEU A 64 -20.33 -13.30 -32.80
N VAL A 65 -19.27 -12.69 -32.27
CA VAL A 65 -19.36 -11.45 -31.47
C VAL A 65 -19.91 -10.29 -32.29
N MET A 66 -19.59 -10.20 -33.59
CA MET A 66 -20.18 -9.19 -34.47
C MET A 66 -21.67 -9.44 -34.71
N LEU A 67 -22.08 -10.69 -34.96
CA LEU A 67 -23.49 -11.05 -35.18
C LEU A 67 -24.37 -10.83 -33.94
N PHE A 68 -23.84 -11.05 -32.73
CA PHE A 68 -24.59 -10.80 -31.49
C PHE A 68 -24.68 -9.32 -31.12
N ARG A 69 -23.81 -8.47 -31.66
CA ARG A 69 -23.80 -7.03 -31.37
C ARG A 69 -24.79 -6.24 -32.23
N ASP A 70 -25.14 -6.72 -33.42
CA ASP A 70 -26.13 -6.08 -34.29
C ASP A 70 -27.59 -6.39 -33.93
N ASN A 71 -27.86 -7.41 -33.12
CA ASN A 71 -29.24 -7.79 -32.71
C ASN A 71 -29.74 -7.09 -31.43
N GLY A 72 -28.95 -6.21 -30.80
CA GLY A 72 -29.24 -5.63 -29.48
C GLY A 72 -29.84 -4.22 -29.46
N ALA A 73 -30.14 -3.61 -30.61
CA ALA A 73 -30.64 -2.23 -30.68
C ALA A 73 -32.11 -2.16 -31.11
N SER A 74 -33.05 -2.40 -30.18
CA SER A 74 -34.45 -1.95 -30.29
C SER A 74 -35.20 -2.07 -28.96
N ALA A 75 -36.01 -1.02 -28.68
CA ALA A 75 -36.94 -0.80 -27.56
C ALA A 75 -36.32 -0.31 -26.22
N GLU A 76 -36.79 0.74 -25.55
CA GLU A 76 -37.91 1.67 -25.77
C GLU A 76 -37.78 2.88 -24.83
N THR A 77 -38.40 4.00 -25.20
CA THR A 77 -38.34 5.33 -24.56
C THR A 77 -39.73 5.72 -24.07
N VAL A 78 -39.98 5.99 -22.78
CA VAL A 78 -41.13 6.79 -22.26
C VAL A 78 -40.76 7.29 -20.84
N ALA A 79 -40.42 8.57 -20.62
CA ALA A 79 -41.22 9.78 -20.40
C ALA A 79 -41.54 10.11 -18.92
N ALA A 80 -41.37 11.39 -18.61
CA ALA A 80 -41.35 12.05 -17.30
C ALA A 80 -42.70 12.16 -16.60
N THR A 81 -42.70 12.38 -15.28
CA THR A 81 -43.63 13.32 -14.60
C THR A 81 -43.04 13.80 -13.27
N GLN A 82 -42.93 15.13 -13.11
CA GLN A 82 -42.70 15.85 -11.86
C GLN A 82 -44.01 16.03 -11.10
N THR A 83 -43.95 16.05 -9.77
CA THR A 83 -44.92 16.80 -8.94
C THR A 83 -44.25 17.30 -7.66
N ASP A 84 -44.16 18.62 -7.55
CA ASP A 84 -43.87 19.37 -6.34
C ASP A 84 -45.02 19.26 -5.33
N THR A 85 -44.73 19.21 -4.03
CA THR A 85 -45.23 20.23 -3.07
C THR A 85 -44.50 20.15 -1.72
N PRO A 86 -44.34 21.29 -1.01
CA PRO A 86 -43.40 21.48 0.09
C PRO A 86 -44.05 21.29 1.48
N GLN A 87 -43.24 20.96 2.49
CA GLN A 87 -43.68 21.11 3.88
C GLN A 87 -42.58 21.72 4.76
N GLU A 88 -42.99 22.80 5.42
CA GLU A 88 -42.23 23.73 6.23
C GLU A 88 -42.13 23.27 7.69
N GLN A 89 -41.10 23.76 8.38
CA GLN A 89 -40.96 23.93 9.85
C GLN A 89 -40.66 22.68 10.72
N THR A 90 -39.45 22.63 11.28
CA THR A 90 -39.15 23.33 12.55
C THR A 90 -37.65 23.38 12.81
N ALA A 91 -37.13 24.59 13.00
CA ALA A 91 -35.79 24.83 13.49
C ALA A 91 -35.73 24.50 14.99
N SER A 92 -34.79 23.65 15.39
CA SER A 92 -34.28 23.60 16.76
C SER A 92 -32.81 23.94 16.72
N ASN A 93 -32.50 25.19 17.11
CA ASN A 93 -31.15 25.65 17.38
C ASN A 93 -30.58 24.85 18.55
N SER A 94 -29.66 23.93 18.26
CA SER A 94 -28.69 23.43 19.23
C SER A 94 -27.34 23.94 18.76
N GLN A 95 -26.82 24.93 19.48
CA GLN A 95 -25.45 25.43 19.32
C GLN A 95 -24.49 24.34 19.78
N ASP A 96 -24.24 23.35 18.93
CA ASP A 96 -23.04 22.55 19.05
C ASP A 96 -21.87 23.45 18.66
N THR A 97 -21.05 23.73 19.66
CA THR A 97 -19.78 24.40 19.49
C THR A 97 -18.91 23.44 18.69
N VAL A 98 -18.97 23.54 17.36
CA VAL A 98 -18.04 22.87 16.45
C VAL A 98 -16.66 23.41 16.81
N LEU A 99 -15.92 22.62 17.59
CA LEU A 99 -14.49 22.79 17.76
C LEU A 99 -13.90 22.88 16.35
N PRO A 100 -13.18 23.96 15.99
CA PRO A 100 -12.64 24.08 14.66
C PRO A 100 -11.71 22.90 14.40
N GLU A 101 -12.00 22.15 13.33
CA GLU A 101 -11.09 21.19 12.71
C GLU A 101 -9.71 21.88 12.63
N PRO A 102 -8.62 21.30 13.14
CA PRO A 102 -7.32 21.94 13.10
C PRO A 102 -7.03 22.33 11.64
N ALA A 103 -6.78 23.62 11.42
CA ALA A 103 -6.68 24.19 10.09
C ALA A 103 -5.75 23.33 9.21
N LYS A 104 -6.32 22.75 8.14
CA LYS A 104 -5.54 22.04 7.13
C LYS A 104 -4.51 23.01 6.57
N SER A 105 -3.25 22.87 6.99
CA SER A 105 -2.17 23.64 6.42
C SER A 105 -2.16 23.42 4.90
N ALA A 106 -2.14 24.51 4.13
CA ALA A 106 -2.11 24.40 2.69
C ALA A 106 -0.85 23.60 2.28
N PRO A 107 -0.97 22.65 1.33
CA PRO A 107 0.17 21.86 0.88
C PRO A 107 1.25 22.78 0.32
N SER A 108 2.52 22.48 0.63
CA SER A 108 3.64 23.30 0.17
C SER A 108 3.74 23.28 -1.36
N ALA A 109 4.36 24.31 -1.95
CA ALA A 109 4.60 24.33 -3.40
C ALA A 109 5.42 23.12 -3.87
N PHE A 110 6.36 22.64 -3.04
CA PHE A 110 7.11 21.43 -3.28
C PHE A 110 6.20 20.19 -3.30
N ASP A 111 5.34 20.02 -2.30
CA ASP A 111 4.40 18.87 -2.24
C ASP A 111 3.43 18.87 -3.43
N LEU A 112 2.96 20.04 -3.84
CA LEU A 112 2.13 20.19 -5.04
C LEU A 112 2.88 19.85 -6.33
N ALA A 113 4.16 20.22 -6.43
CA ALA A 113 4.98 19.85 -7.57
C ALA A 113 5.24 18.34 -7.63
N MET A 114 5.59 17.72 -6.49
CA MET A 114 5.84 16.27 -6.41
C MET A 114 4.58 15.45 -6.70
N SER A 115 3.43 15.85 -6.16
CA SER A 115 2.14 15.15 -6.42
C SER A 115 1.65 15.26 -7.86
N ARG A 116 2.06 16.31 -8.59
CA ARG A 116 1.77 16.49 -10.02
C ARG A 116 2.84 15.88 -10.93
N SER A 117 3.99 15.50 -10.37
CA SER A 117 5.08 14.94 -11.16
C SER A 117 4.70 13.58 -11.72
N ASP A 118 4.95 13.43 -13.01
CA ASP A 118 4.83 12.16 -13.69
C ASP A 118 6.06 11.25 -13.42
N ASN A 119 7.20 11.84 -13.07
CA ASN A 119 8.44 11.13 -12.76
C ASN A 119 9.21 11.91 -11.69
N ILE A 120 8.99 11.56 -10.43
CA ILE A 120 9.59 12.24 -9.28
C ILE A 120 11.12 12.25 -9.34
N PRO A 121 11.84 11.13 -9.60
CA PRO A 121 13.29 11.14 -9.75
C PRO A 121 13.78 12.15 -10.80
N ALA A 122 13.15 12.18 -11.97
CA ALA A 122 13.52 13.12 -13.04
C ALA A 122 13.25 14.59 -12.64
N SER A 123 12.11 14.86 -11.98
CA SER A 123 11.79 16.20 -11.48
C SER A 123 12.74 16.66 -10.38
N LEU A 124 13.12 15.78 -9.44
CA LEU A 124 14.10 16.10 -8.41
C LEU A 124 15.48 16.37 -9.02
N LYS A 125 15.87 15.58 -10.01
CA LYS A 125 17.12 15.78 -10.75
C LYS A 125 17.13 17.14 -11.44
N ASP A 126 16.07 17.50 -12.15
CA ASP A 126 15.94 18.80 -12.82
C ASP A 126 16.02 19.97 -11.82
N LEU A 127 15.33 19.87 -10.68
CA LEU A 127 15.40 20.90 -9.63
C LEU A 127 16.81 21.06 -9.04
N ILE A 128 17.58 19.97 -8.93
CA ILE A 128 18.98 20.03 -8.47
C ILE A 128 19.88 20.62 -9.56
N ASP A 129 19.79 20.13 -10.79
CA ASP A 129 20.61 20.57 -11.92
C ASP A 129 20.37 22.06 -12.24
N THR A 130 19.17 22.57 -11.97
CA THR A 130 18.80 24.00 -12.15
C THR A 130 18.97 24.86 -10.89
N ASN A 131 19.44 24.29 -9.76
CA ASN A 131 19.53 24.96 -8.45
C ASN A 131 18.21 25.57 -7.96
N GLN A 132 17.08 24.94 -8.30
CA GLN A 132 15.74 25.37 -7.89
C GLN A 132 15.21 24.61 -6.66
N LEU A 133 15.89 23.55 -6.22
CA LEU A 133 15.53 22.83 -5.01
C LEU A 133 15.84 23.66 -3.75
N GLN A 134 14.83 24.33 -3.19
CA GLN A 134 14.94 25.13 -1.96
C GLN A 134 14.91 24.27 -0.67
N ARG A 135 15.62 23.13 -0.68
CA ARG A 135 15.69 22.17 0.44
C ARG A 135 17.11 21.60 0.54
N PRO A 136 18.06 22.30 1.20
CA PRO A 136 19.48 21.98 1.12
C PRO A 136 19.83 20.60 1.69
N GLU A 137 19.23 20.18 2.79
CA GLU A 137 19.44 18.84 3.35
C GLU A 137 18.91 17.73 2.45
N LEU A 138 17.75 17.94 1.80
CA LEU A 138 17.23 16.99 0.81
C LEU A 138 18.18 16.88 -0.40
N GLN A 139 18.65 18.01 -0.91
CA GLN A 139 19.61 18.05 -2.01
C GLN A 139 20.88 17.27 -1.64
N GLU A 140 21.46 17.52 -0.46
CA GLU A 140 22.67 16.83 -0.01
C GLU A 140 22.46 15.31 0.11
N MET A 141 21.34 14.85 0.69
CA MET A 141 21.01 13.42 0.76
C MET A 141 20.85 12.78 -0.63
N LEU A 142 20.19 13.46 -1.57
CA LEU A 142 19.98 12.95 -2.93
C LEU A 142 21.29 12.87 -3.72
N VAL A 143 22.17 13.88 -3.57
CA VAL A 143 23.49 13.88 -4.21
C VAL A 143 24.39 12.80 -3.62
N ARG A 144 24.44 12.68 -2.29
CA ARG A 144 25.25 11.67 -1.58
C ARG A 144 24.83 10.25 -1.93
N SER A 145 23.53 10.00 -1.99
CA SER A 145 22.98 8.67 -2.24
C SER A 145 23.15 8.21 -3.67
N GLY A 146 23.27 9.13 -4.65
CA GLY A 146 23.32 8.82 -6.08
C GLY A 146 22.01 8.27 -6.64
N LEU A 147 20.89 8.41 -5.93
CA LEU A 147 19.59 7.84 -6.31
C LEU A 147 19.04 8.40 -7.64
N LEU A 148 19.47 9.60 -8.01
CA LEU A 148 19.02 10.29 -9.21
C LEU A 148 19.90 10.02 -10.43
N ASP A 149 20.89 9.14 -10.30
CA ASP A 149 21.70 8.69 -11.43
C ASP A 149 20.86 7.91 -12.44
N ALA A 150 21.26 7.98 -13.72
CA ALA A 150 20.47 7.46 -14.82
C ALA A 150 20.14 5.97 -14.63
N ARG A 151 18.84 5.63 -14.71
CA ARG A 151 18.29 4.26 -14.62
C ARG A 151 18.42 3.56 -13.26
N ARG A 152 18.79 4.29 -12.21
CA ARG A 152 18.91 3.73 -10.87
C ARG A 152 17.54 3.58 -10.21
N VAL A 153 16.90 4.68 -9.84
CA VAL A 153 15.51 4.65 -9.37
C VAL A 153 14.57 4.57 -10.58
N PRO A 154 13.58 3.66 -10.57
CA PRO A 154 12.57 3.59 -11.61
C PRO A 154 11.69 4.85 -11.67
N ASP A 155 11.06 5.08 -12.82
CA ASP A 155 10.06 6.13 -12.97
C ASP A 155 8.93 5.95 -11.95
N THR A 156 8.72 6.97 -11.11
CA THR A 156 7.76 6.89 -9.99
C THR A 156 6.84 8.10 -9.97
N LYS A 157 5.58 7.85 -9.59
CA LYS A 157 4.63 8.86 -9.12
C LYS A 157 4.50 8.76 -7.62
N GLY A 158 4.03 9.81 -6.97
CA GLY A 158 3.77 9.74 -5.55
C GLY A 158 2.86 10.84 -5.05
N PHE A 159 2.44 10.71 -3.80
CA PHE A 159 1.65 11.70 -3.10
C PHE A 159 1.92 11.61 -1.61
N LYS A 160 1.53 12.64 -0.84
CA LYS A 160 1.52 12.55 0.62
C LYS A 160 0.25 11.85 1.10
N PHE A 161 0.40 10.72 1.78
CA PHE A 161 -0.72 9.99 2.31
C PHE A 161 -1.43 10.82 3.40
N PRO A 162 -2.75 11.05 3.31
CA PRO A 162 -3.42 12.00 4.18
C PRO A 162 -3.35 11.69 5.67
N LYS A 163 -3.34 10.40 6.06
CA LYS A 163 -3.37 9.97 7.47
C LYS A 163 -2.03 10.21 8.18
N ASN A 164 -0.92 9.75 7.60
CA ASN A 164 0.41 9.85 8.23
C ASN A 164 1.33 10.94 7.65
N LYS A 165 0.86 11.68 6.63
CA LYS A 165 1.57 12.78 5.94
C LYS A 165 2.90 12.37 5.28
N ARG A 166 3.15 11.07 5.10
CA ARG A 166 4.35 10.54 4.44
C ARG A 166 4.18 10.48 2.93
N TYR A 167 5.28 10.68 2.22
CA TYR A 167 5.37 10.38 0.80
C TYR A 167 5.19 8.89 0.57
N TRP A 168 4.26 8.56 -0.31
CA TRP A 168 3.98 7.21 -0.80
C TRP A 168 4.25 7.22 -2.30
N LEU A 169 5.30 6.51 -2.69
CA LEU A 169 5.70 6.39 -4.09
C LEU A 169 5.09 5.12 -4.69
N ASN A 170 4.78 5.20 -5.97
CA ASN A 170 4.34 4.10 -6.81
C ASN A 170 5.20 4.10 -8.05
N ALA A 171 5.97 3.04 -8.22
CA ALA A 171 6.78 2.87 -9.39
C ALA A 171 5.92 2.43 -10.59
N ARG A 172 6.25 2.93 -11.78
CA ARG A 172 5.48 2.75 -13.02
C ARG A 172 5.82 1.48 -13.80
N THR A 173 6.61 0.60 -13.19
CA THR A 173 6.94 -0.72 -13.73
C THR A 173 6.59 -1.77 -12.68
N LYS A 174 6.49 -3.02 -13.11
CA LYS A 174 6.37 -4.18 -12.21
C LYS A 174 7.67 -4.98 -12.15
N ASP A 175 8.60 -4.67 -13.05
CA ASP A 175 9.86 -5.39 -13.23
C ASP A 175 10.98 -4.63 -12.49
N PHE A 176 11.03 -4.78 -11.16
CA PHE A 176 12.17 -4.34 -10.36
C PHE A 176 13.10 -5.51 -10.09
N ASN A 177 14.39 -5.30 -10.25
CA ASN A 177 15.35 -6.11 -9.51
C ASN A 177 15.43 -5.61 -8.04
N GLU A 178 16.13 -6.36 -7.20
CA GLU A 178 16.25 -6.05 -5.77
C GLU A 178 16.95 -4.70 -5.51
N ASP A 179 18.00 -4.38 -6.26
CA ASP A 179 18.70 -3.10 -6.18
C ASP A 179 17.78 -1.91 -6.47
N GLN A 180 16.98 -2.01 -7.54
CA GLN A 180 16.01 -0.98 -7.93
C GLN A 180 14.89 -0.85 -6.90
N TYR A 181 14.49 -1.95 -6.27
CA TYR A 181 13.53 -1.90 -5.16
C TYR A 181 14.13 -1.17 -3.95
N ASN A 182 15.37 -1.47 -3.58
CA ASN A 182 16.09 -0.80 -2.49
C ASN A 182 16.29 0.70 -2.77
N ASP A 183 16.66 1.07 -3.99
CA ASP A 183 16.79 2.46 -4.40
C ASP A 183 15.44 3.18 -4.42
N PHE A 184 14.36 2.50 -4.84
CA PHE A 184 13.01 3.02 -4.80
C PHE A 184 12.54 3.35 -3.36
N ILE A 185 12.71 2.41 -2.42
CA ILE A 185 12.35 2.65 -1.01
C ILE A 185 13.29 3.66 -0.35
N ALA A 186 14.57 3.74 -0.77
CA ALA A 186 15.51 4.74 -0.32
C ALA A 186 15.07 6.15 -0.72
N LEU A 187 14.57 6.34 -1.94
CA LEU A 187 14.06 7.63 -2.40
C LEU A 187 12.83 8.07 -1.58
N GLU A 188 11.89 7.15 -1.34
CA GLU A 188 10.72 7.40 -0.49
C GLU A 188 11.14 7.83 0.92
N ALA A 189 12.06 7.08 1.54
CA ALA A 189 12.59 7.40 2.86
C ALA A 189 13.34 8.73 2.89
N THR A 190 14.12 9.05 1.85
CA THR A 190 14.87 10.31 1.75
C THR A 190 13.94 11.52 1.78
N LEU A 191 12.81 11.46 1.04
CA LEU A 191 11.79 12.51 1.07
C LEU A 191 11.15 12.64 2.45
N ASN A 192 10.83 11.51 3.09
CA ASN A 192 10.21 11.50 4.41
C ASN A 192 11.15 11.99 5.53
N ILE A 193 12.44 11.65 5.45
CA ILE A 193 13.47 12.10 6.39
C ILE A 193 13.74 13.59 6.20
N ALA A 194 13.73 14.12 4.98
CA ALA A 194 13.88 15.55 4.75
C ALA A 194 12.77 16.36 5.44
N ASP A 195 11.51 15.89 5.35
CA ASP A 195 10.39 16.50 6.07
C ASP A 195 10.59 16.44 7.60
N ASP A 196 11.12 15.33 8.12
CA ASP A 196 11.42 15.21 9.55
C ASP A 196 12.58 16.09 10.01
N ILE A 197 13.61 16.27 9.17
CA ILE A 197 14.74 17.16 9.45
C ILE A 197 14.26 18.62 9.51
N GLU A 198 13.40 19.04 8.59
CA GLU A 198 12.82 20.40 8.60
C GLU A 198 11.93 20.65 9.83
N ALA A 199 11.31 19.59 10.36
CA ALA A 199 10.52 19.64 11.58
C ALA A 199 11.37 19.60 12.86
N LEU A 200 12.70 19.43 12.78
CA LEU A 200 13.55 19.44 13.96
C LEU A 200 13.56 20.81 14.65
N PRO A 201 13.71 20.85 15.99
CA PRO A 201 13.87 22.09 16.72
C PRO A 201 15.01 22.97 16.19
N ALA A 202 14.87 24.29 16.34
CA ALA A 202 15.81 25.27 15.76
C ALA A 202 17.29 25.07 16.16
N HIS A 203 17.57 24.47 17.33
CA HIS A 203 18.95 24.19 17.76
C HIS A 203 19.66 23.09 16.94
N TYR A 204 18.93 22.37 16.08
CA TYR A 204 19.52 21.43 15.14
C TYR A 204 19.91 22.06 13.80
N ARG A 205 19.57 23.33 13.53
CA ARG A 205 19.80 23.96 12.21
C ARG A 205 21.27 23.93 11.79
N ASP A 206 22.17 24.22 12.71
CA ASP A 206 23.62 24.30 12.44
C ASP A 206 24.34 22.95 12.60
N LYS A 207 23.61 21.87 12.93
CA LYS A 207 24.19 20.53 13.04
C LYS A 207 24.48 19.93 11.68
N ALA A 208 25.51 19.08 11.63
CA ALA A 208 25.85 18.32 10.43
C ALA A 208 24.68 17.43 10.00
N LEU A 209 24.54 17.21 8.68
CA LEU A 209 23.45 16.39 8.13
C LEU A 209 23.42 14.98 8.74
N SER A 210 24.57 14.35 8.98
CA SER A 210 24.64 13.03 9.63
C SER A 210 24.03 13.01 11.03
N GLU A 211 24.25 14.06 11.83
CA GLU A 211 23.67 14.22 13.17
C GLU A 211 22.16 14.43 13.09
N LYS A 212 21.68 15.23 12.11
CA LYS A 212 20.25 15.43 11.85
C LYS A 212 19.55 14.12 11.47
N ILE A 213 20.13 13.35 10.54
CA ILE A 213 19.59 12.05 10.10
C ILE A 213 19.56 11.06 11.27
N SER A 214 20.66 10.92 12.01
CA SER A 214 20.73 10.04 13.19
C SER A 214 19.65 10.43 14.22
N THR A 215 19.48 11.73 14.48
CA THR A 215 18.47 12.24 15.40
C THR A 215 17.05 11.88 14.95
N VAL A 216 16.72 12.10 13.67
CA VAL A 216 15.40 11.75 13.11
C VAL A 216 15.12 10.26 13.25
N LEU A 217 16.07 9.40 12.87
CA LEU A 217 15.90 7.95 12.93
C LEU A 217 15.81 7.43 14.37
N ARG A 218 16.56 8.01 15.31
CA ARG A 218 16.44 7.68 16.74
C ARG A 218 15.09 8.09 17.32
N ASN A 219 14.54 9.21 16.86
CA ASN A 219 13.29 9.77 17.38
C ASN A 219 12.04 9.08 16.82
N ILE A 220 12.13 7.96 16.11
CA ILE A 220 10.93 7.33 15.53
C ILE A 220 9.90 6.88 16.58
N LEU A 221 10.30 6.60 17.83
CA LEU A 221 9.38 6.35 18.93
C LEU A 221 8.43 7.53 19.22
N THR A 222 8.85 8.76 18.91
CA THR A 222 8.00 9.96 19.02
C THR A 222 6.92 10.03 17.94
N LYS A 223 6.99 9.14 16.93
CA LYS A 223 6.05 9.05 15.80
C LYS A 223 4.86 8.11 16.06
N ILE A 224 4.77 7.53 17.26
CA ILE A 224 3.60 6.76 17.69
C ILE A 224 2.38 7.70 17.72
N PRO A 225 1.35 7.46 16.88
CA PRO A 225 0.16 8.29 16.87
C PRO A 225 -0.60 8.12 18.20
N GLN A 226 -1.15 9.22 18.70
CA GLN A 226 -2.05 9.17 19.85
C GLN A 226 -3.40 8.55 19.45
N PRO A 227 -4.00 7.66 20.26
CA PRO A 227 -5.24 6.95 19.91
C PRO A 227 -6.38 7.87 19.45
N GLN A 228 -6.54 9.05 20.06
CA GLN A 228 -7.59 10.01 19.68
C GLN A 228 -7.49 10.53 18.24
N ASN A 229 -6.35 10.34 17.56
CA ASN A 229 -6.14 10.77 16.19
C ASN A 229 -6.67 9.77 15.16
N TYR A 230 -6.91 8.52 15.56
CA TYR A 230 -7.31 7.45 14.64
C TYR A 230 -8.45 6.56 15.12
N LEU A 231 -8.82 6.64 16.41
CA LEU A 231 -10.02 6.01 16.94
C LEU A 231 -11.13 7.05 17.09
N SER A 232 -12.38 6.64 16.82
CA SER A 232 -13.54 7.49 17.08
C SER A 232 -13.74 7.69 18.58
N ALA A 233 -14.28 8.84 19.00
CA ALA A 233 -14.53 9.15 20.41
C ALA A 233 -15.51 8.17 21.11
N HIS A 234 -16.23 7.36 20.32
CA HIS A 234 -17.17 6.33 20.77
C HIS A 234 -16.59 4.91 20.76
N ALA A 235 -15.33 4.72 20.34
CA ALA A 235 -14.61 3.46 20.47
C ALA A 235 -14.22 3.26 21.95
N THR A 236 -15.20 2.96 22.79
CA THR A 236 -14.95 2.47 24.14
C THR A 236 -14.33 1.09 24.03
N LEU A 237 -13.05 0.99 24.40
CA LEU A 237 -12.35 -0.27 24.58
C LEU A 237 -13.10 -1.05 25.67
N SER A 238 -13.88 -2.05 25.26
CA SER A 238 -14.79 -2.79 26.14
C SER A 238 -14.15 -4.12 26.49
N PRO A 239 -14.26 -4.62 27.73
CA PRO A 239 -13.74 -5.93 28.10
C PRO A 239 -14.37 -7.11 27.32
N ASN A 240 -15.44 -6.87 26.56
CA ASN A 240 -16.02 -7.83 25.60
C ASN A 240 -15.59 -7.50 24.16
N GLU A 241 -14.31 -7.24 23.95
CA GLU A 241 -13.76 -6.91 22.65
C GLU A 241 -13.77 -8.11 21.69
N THR A 242 -14.32 -7.89 20.50
CA THR A 242 -14.28 -8.87 19.42
C THR A 242 -12.89 -8.83 18.75
N ASP A 243 -12.48 -9.92 18.12
CA ASP A 243 -11.30 -9.97 17.23
C ASP A 243 -11.28 -8.80 16.22
N TRP A 244 -12.47 -8.41 15.72
CA TRP A 244 -12.62 -7.27 14.81
C TRP A 244 -12.22 -5.93 15.41
N ASN A 245 -12.48 -5.68 16.69
CA ASN A 245 -12.09 -4.44 17.36
C ASN A 245 -10.57 -4.33 17.44
N VAL A 246 -9.89 -5.43 17.78
CA VAL A 246 -8.43 -5.49 17.82
C VAL A 246 -7.87 -5.21 16.42
N ARG A 247 -8.41 -5.87 15.39
CA ARG A 247 -7.95 -5.66 14.01
C ARG A 247 -8.17 -4.25 13.52
N PHE A 248 -9.33 -3.65 13.81
CA PHE A 248 -9.62 -2.28 13.44
C PHE A 248 -8.67 -1.31 14.13
N PHE A 249 -8.41 -1.50 15.42
CA PHE A 249 -7.44 -0.72 16.18
C PHE A 249 -6.04 -0.82 15.56
N VAL A 250 -5.57 -2.05 15.31
CA VAL A 250 -4.23 -2.30 14.75
C VAL A 250 -4.10 -1.70 13.35
N ALA A 251 -5.07 -1.92 12.46
CA ALA A 251 -5.06 -1.35 11.12
C ALA A 251 -5.04 0.18 11.16
N SER A 252 -5.88 0.79 12.01
CA SER A 252 -5.94 2.24 12.17
C SER A 252 -4.65 2.81 12.74
N TYR A 253 -4.03 2.12 13.70
CA TYR A 253 -2.73 2.46 14.26
C TYR A 253 -1.64 2.44 13.16
N LEU A 254 -1.55 1.36 12.39
CA LEU A 254 -0.55 1.18 11.32
C LEU A 254 -0.71 2.23 10.20
N GLU A 255 -1.94 2.54 9.78
CA GLU A 255 -2.21 3.55 8.75
C GLU A 255 -1.82 4.98 9.18
N ASN A 256 -1.88 5.27 10.48
CA ASN A 256 -1.52 6.56 11.05
C ASN A 256 -0.06 6.63 11.49
N LEU A 257 0.66 5.52 11.42
CA LEU A 257 2.07 5.47 11.77
C LEU A 257 2.90 6.23 10.74
N SER A 258 3.67 7.21 11.23
CA SER A 258 4.44 8.14 10.39
C SER A 258 5.92 7.77 10.37
N LEU A 259 6.24 6.54 9.97
CA LEU A 259 7.62 6.11 9.79
C LEU A 259 8.22 6.59 8.46
N PRO A 260 9.56 6.78 8.38
CA PRO A 260 10.21 7.24 7.15
C PRO A 260 10.16 6.21 6.03
N PHE A 261 10.30 4.93 6.36
CA PHE A 261 10.02 3.83 5.45
C PHE A 261 8.57 3.39 5.64
N ARG A 262 7.85 3.20 4.53
CA ARG A 262 6.57 2.50 4.57
C ARG A 262 6.77 1.09 5.16
N GLN A 263 5.87 0.68 6.04
CA GLN A 263 5.91 -0.61 6.75
C GLN A 263 4.81 -1.55 6.26
N PRO A 264 5.02 -2.33 5.17
CA PRO A 264 4.14 -3.42 4.81
C PRO A 264 4.06 -4.41 5.98
N THR A 265 2.86 -4.56 6.55
CA THR A 265 2.64 -5.34 7.75
C THR A 265 1.43 -6.25 7.58
N LEU A 266 1.60 -7.52 7.92
CA LEU A 266 0.51 -8.47 8.14
C LEU A 266 0.42 -8.75 9.63
N PHE A 267 -0.78 -9.08 10.11
CA PHE A 267 -0.95 -9.38 11.53
C PHE A 267 -2.09 -10.36 11.80
N ALA A 268 -1.96 -11.09 12.90
CA ALA A 268 -2.95 -12.02 13.44
C ALA A 268 -3.09 -11.79 14.95
N TYR A 269 -4.29 -12.00 15.48
CA TYR A 269 -4.60 -11.89 16.89
C TYR A 269 -5.02 -13.23 17.45
N ASP A 270 -4.34 -13.67 18.51
CA ASP A 270 -4.68 -14.84 19.30
C ASP A 270 -5.44 -14.37 20.57
N PRO A 271 -6.77 -14.57 20.63
CA PRO A 271 -7.59 -14.14 21.75
C PRO A 271 -7.35 -14.96 23.02
N ASP A 272 -6.90 -16.21 22.92
CA ASP A 272 -6.69 -17.09 24.07
C ASP A 272 -5.51 -16.63 24.92
N THR A 273 -4.50 -16.06 24.26
CA THR A 273 -3.29 -15.55 24.92
C THR A 273 -3.19 -14.02 24.92
N ALA A 274 -4.19 -13.32 24.36
CA ALA A 274 -4.16 -11.89 24.08
C ALA A 274 -2.84 -11.46 23.41
N THR A 275 -2.41 -12.23 22.40
CA THR A 275 -1.15 -12.02 21.68
C THR A 275 -1.41 -11.52 20.28
N LEU A 276 -0.73 -10.45 19.89
CA LEU A 276 -0.73 -9.95 18.52
C LEU A 276 0.58 -10.35 17.83
N ILE A 277 0.48 -10.95 16.65
CA ILE A 277 1.62 -11.42 15.86
C ILE A 277 1.71 -10.55 14.62
N PHE A 278 2.88 -10.02 14.31
CA PHE A 278 3.17 -9.21 13.14
C PHE A 278 4.22 -9.86 12.27
N ASP A 279 3.97 -9.87 10.96
CA ASP A 279 5.01 -10.03 9.95
C ASP A 279 5.17 -8.68 9.24
N THR A 280 6.31 -8.02 9.42
CA THR A 280 6.59 -6.69 8.87
C THR A 280 7.83 -6.70 7.99
N LYS A 281 7.87 -5.81 6.99
CA LYS A 281 9.04 -5.62 6.15
C LYS A 281 9.93 -4.49 6.65
N VAL A 282 11.22 -4.75 6.76
CA VAL A 282 12.24 -3.75 7.08
C VAL A 282 13.20 -3.55 5.90
N PRO A 283 13.69 -2.31 5.69
CA PRO A 283 14.60 -1.99 4.59
C PRO A 283 15.95 -2.72 4.70
N ALA A 284 16.47 -3.20 3.57
CA ALA A 284 17.84 -3.71 3.45
C ALA A 284 18.88 -2.57 3.67
N PRO A 285 20.15 -2.89 4.00
CA PRO A 285 21.21 -1.90 4.20
C PRO A 285 21.32 -0.86 3.08
N GLN A 286 21.28 -1.30 1.82
CA GLN A 286 21.39 -0.43 0.64
C GLN A 286 20.34 0.69 0.60
N ALA A 287 19.17 0.46 1.20
CA ALA A 287 18.10 1.46 1.27
C ALA A 287 18.47 2.68 2.15
N PHE A 288 19.55 2.60 2.93
CA PHE A 288 20.11 3.68 3.74
C PHE A 288 21.22 4.46 3.02
N SER A 289 21.28 4.41 1.69
CA SER A 289 22.26 5.12 0.86
C SER A 289 22.28 6.64 1.09
N PHE A 290 21.20 7.25 1.58
CA PHE A 290 21.15 8.66 2.00
C PHE A 290 22.01 8.99 3.22
N VAL A 291 22.33 7.99 4.06
CA VAL A 291 23.21 8.16 5.22
C VAL A 291 24.67 8.23 4.77
N SER A 292 25.09 7.24 3.97
CA SER A 292 26.48 7.05 3.53
C SER A 292 26.52 6.12 2.32
N SER A 293 27.56 6.25 1.50
CA SER A 293 27.88 5.27 0.44
C SER A 293 28.64 4.04 0.98
N ALA A 294 29.14 4.09 2.21
CA ALA A 294 29.86 2.99 2.84
C ALA A 294 28.90 1.92 3.39
N GLN A 295 29.07 0.67 2.94
CA GLN A 295 28.18 -0.46 3.27
C GLN A 295 28.11 -0.75 4.77
N ASN A 296 29.23 -0.67 5.50
CA ASN A 296 29.25 -0.90 6.94
C ASN A 296 28.37 0.12 7.71
N VAL A 297 28.35 1.38 7.27
CA VAL A 297 27.50 2.42 7.87
C VAL A 297 26.03 2.16 7.54
N GLN A 298 25.74 1.74 6.30
CA GLN A 298 24.39 1.36 5.90
C GLN A 298 23.84 0.19 6.74
N ILE A 299 24.67 -0.83 6.98
CA ILE A 299 24.34 -2.00 7.81
C ILE A 299 23.98 -1.57 9.23
N THR A 300 24.79 -0.73 9.89
CA THR A 300 24.50 -0.35 11.27
C THR A 300 23.23 0.47 11.41
N TYR A 301 22.95 1.36 10.45
CA TYR A 301 21.69 2.13 10.42
C TYR A 301 20.47 1.25 10.13
N ALA A 302 20.55 0.31 9.19
CA ALA A 302 19.48 -0.62 8.90
C ALA A 302 19.16 -1.51 10.10
N ARG A 303 20.20 -2.03 10.75
CA ARG A 303 20.09 -2.87 11.94
C ARG A 303 19.47 -2.12 13.12
N ALA A 304 19.92 -0.87 13.36
CA ALA A 304 19.34 -0.01 14.38
C ALA A 304 17.88 0.34 14.07
N TYR A 305 17.55 0.56 12.80
CA TYR A 305 16.20 0.88 12.37
C TYR A 305 15.23 -0.29 12.56
N ALA A 306 15.62 -1.52 12.24
CA ALA A 306 14.87 -2.75 12.51
C ALA A 306 14.44 -2.83 13.98
N LEU A 307 15.40 -2.70 14.91
CA LEU A 307 15.09 -2.69 16.35
C LEU A 307 14.10 -1.60 16.76
N ARG A 308 14.22 -0.41 16.16
CA ARG A 308 13.33 0.72 16.44
C ARG A 308 11.93 0.51 15.86
N VAL A 309 11.80 -0.14 14.70
CA VAL A 309 10.48 -0.52 14.14
C VAL A 309 9.79 -1.49 15.07
N ALA A 310 10.47 -2.54 15.52
CA ALA A 310 9.95 -3.47 16.52
C ALA A 310 9.48 -2.72 17.79
N ALA A 311 10.31 -1.80 18.32
CA ALA A 311 9.97 -1.03 19.49
C ALA A 311 8.75 -0.11 19.30
N VAL A 312 8.64 0.54 18.13
CA VAL A 312 7.50 1.41 17.80
C VAL A 312 6.21 0.60 17.75
N LEU A 313 6.20 -0.52 17.03
CA LEU A 313 5.04 -1.39 16.89
C LEU A 313 4.64 -1.98 18.25
N SER A 314 5.56 -2.56 19.02
CA SER A 314 5.26 -3.08 20.36
C SER A 314 4.76 -1.99 21.31
N SER A 315 5.41 -0.82 21.34
CA SER A 315 5.01 0.29 22.22
C SER A 315 3.64 0.84 21.85
N GLY A 316 3.35 0.97 20.56
CA GLY A 316 2.08 1.48 20.08
C GLY A 316 0.91 0.59 20.47
N ILE A 317 1.10 -0.73 20.44
CA ILE A 317 0.06 -1.69 20.80
C ILE A 317 -0.07 -1.84 22.32
N LEU A 318 1.02 -2.20 23.01
CA LEU A 318 0.99 -2.54 24.44
C LEU A 318 0.59 -1.37 25.35
N ASN A 319 0.84 -0.12 24.94
CA ASN A 319 0.49 1.05 25.73
C ASN A 319 -0.93 1.58 25.47
N ASN A 320 -1.61 1.13 24.41
CA ASN A 320 -2.85 1.75 23.94
C ASN A 320 -4.01 0.77 23.78
N TYR A 321 -3.80 -0.54 23.97
CA TYR A 321 -4.82 -1.57 23.87
C TYR A 321 -4.57 -2.70 24.88
N PRO A 322 -5.60 -3.41 25.38
CA PRO A 322 -5.45 -4.55 26.31
C PRO A 322 -4.84 -5.82 25.68
N ILE A 323 -3.70 -5.67 24.97
CA ILE A 323 -2.88 -6.77 24.46
C ILE A 323 -1.81 -7.10 25.49
N SER A 324 -1.63 -8.39 25.79
CA SER A 324 -0.66 -8.84 26.80
C SER A 324 0.74 -9.06 26.20
N ARG A 325 0.81 -9.36 24.90
CA ARG A 325 2.04 -9.75 24.23
C ARG A 325 2.01 -9.38 22.76
N VAL A 326 3.15 -8.95 22.22
CA VAL A 326 3.33 -8.64 20.81
C VAL A 326 4.54 -9.41 20.28
N VAL A 327 4.32 -10.23 19.27
CA VAL A 327 5.38 -10.90 18.51
C VAL A 327 5.58 -10.16 17.20
N ILE A 328 6.83 -9.83 16.87
CA ILE A 328 7.18 -9.12 15.63
C ILE A 328 8.23 -9.94 14.90
N ASN A 329 7.89 -10.37 13.69
CA ASN A 329 8.80 -11.02 12.77
C ASN A 329 9.12 -10.04 11.64
N GLU A 330 10.37 -9.67 11.50
CA GLU A 330 10.82 -8.71 10.49
C GLU A 330 11.51 -9.42 9.33
N PHE A 331 11.12 -9.06 8.11
CA PHE A 331 11.61 -9.65 6.87
C PHE A 331 12.20 -8.56 5.97
N VAL A 332 13.23 -8.87 5.19
CA VAL A 332 13.74 -7.93 4.18
C VAL A 332 12.88 -7.98 2.92
N ASN A 333 12.58 -9.19 2.44
CA ASN A 333 11.88 -9.43 1.18
C ASN A 333 10.67 -10.36 1.37
N ALA A 334 9.74 -10.36 0.42
CA ALA A 334 8.56 -11.26 0.48
C ALA A 334 8.90 -12.76 0.27
N HIS A 335 10.13 -13.08 -0.13
CA HIS A 335 10.55 -14.43 -0.53
C HIS A 335 11.46 -15.11 0.52
N THR A 336 11.71 -14.48 1.67
CA THR A 336 12.46 -15.10 2.76
C THR A 336 11.50 -15.91 3.63
N GLU A 337 11.73 -17.22 3.70
CA GLU A 337 10.91 -18.15 4.52
C GLU A 337 11.02 -17.84 6.03
N HIS A 338 12.14 -17.26 6.46
CA HIS A 338 12.43 -16.96 7.85
C HIS A 338 12.67 -15.45 8.06
N PRO A 339 12.22 -14.89 9.20
CA PRO A 339 12.52 -13.51 9.54
C PRO A 339 14.01 -13.31 9.80
N ILE A 340 14.48 -12.08 9.70
CA ILE A 340 15.85 -11.69 10.06
C ILE A 340 15.96 -11.20 11.52
N LEU A 341 14.85 -10.77 12.10
CA LEU A 341 14.70 -10.41 13.50
C LEU A 341 13.33 -10.90 13.97
N SER A 342 13.28 -11.62 15.08
CA SER A 342 12.02 -11.96 15.76
C SER A 342 12.05 -11.42 17.18
N CYS A 343 11.02 -10.69 17.56
CA CYS A 343 10.87 -10.06 18.87
C CYS A 343 9.63 -10.60 19.55
N ASP A 344 9.73 -10.85 20.85
CA ASP A 344 8.64 -11.36 21.66
C ASP A 344 8.46 -10.53 22.93
N VAL A 345 7.57 -9.55 22.83
CA VAL A 345 7.53 -8.40 23.72
C VAL A 345 6.28 -8.41 24.59
N ASN A 346 6.50 -8.42 25.90
CA ASN A 346 5.51 -8.06 26.91
C ASN A 346 5.87 -6.72 27.57
N THR A 347 5.01 -6.20 28.46
CA THR A 347 5.21 -4.94 29.17
C THR A 347 6.56 -4.83 29.87
N THR A 348 7.07 -5.91 30.48
CA THR A 348 8.37 -5.91 31.17
C THR A 348 9.54 -5.80 30.18
N SER A 349 9.52 -6.61 29.12
CA SER A 349 10.59 -6.57 28.10
C SER A 349 10.55 -5.29 27.25
N LEU A 350 9.40 -4.62 27.16
CA LEU A 350 9.23 -3.39 26.39
C LEU A 350 10.15 -2.27 26.90
N GLU A 351 10.31 -2.12 28.20
CA GLU A 351 11.19 -1.10 28.79
C GLU A 351 12.65 -1.30 28.36
N SER A 352 13.12 -2.55 28.34
CA SER A 352 14.47 -2.89 27.90
C SER A 352 14.64 -2.63 26.39
N LEU A 353 13.64 -3.00 25.59
CA LEU A 353 13.63 -2.75 24.16
C LEU A 353 13.68 -1.25 23.84
N VAL A 354 12.78 -0.46 24.44
CA VAL A 354 12.73 1.00 24.26
C VAL A 354 14.04 1.64 24.70
N SER A 355 14.59 1.27 25.85
CA SER A 355 15.86 1.81 26.34
C SER A 355 17.02 1.55 25.37
N ALA A 356 17.11 0.33 24.82
CA ALA A 356 18.14 -0.02 23.84
C ALA A 356 18.01 0.81 22.55
N THR A 357 16.78 1.05 22.08
CA THR A 357 16.53 1.81 20.84
C THR A 357 16.90 3.28 20.92
N GLN A 358 16.89 3.83 22.14
CA GLN A 358 17.24 5.21 22.45
C GLN A 358 18.73 5.42 22.70
N SER A 359 19.52 4.33 22.80
CA SER A 359 20.96 4.44 22.98
C SER A 359 21.59 5.24 21.82
N PRO A 360 22.38 6.29 22.11
CA PRO A 360 23.04 7.08 21.08
C PRO A 360 24.16 6.32 20.35
N THR A 361 24.52 5.14 20.83
CA THR A 361 25.59 4.30 20.27
C THR A 361 25.08 3.06 19.56
N LEU A 362 23.77 2.91 19.37
CA LEU A 362 23.19 1.73 18.72
C LEU A 362 23.72 1.51 17.28
N GLU A 363 24.05 2.60 16.58
CA GLU A 363 24.64 2.58 15.23
C GLU A 363 26.16 2.33 15.21
N THR A 364 26.82 2.22 16.37
CA THR A 364 28.28 2.08 16.48
C THR A 364 28.72 0.88 17.33
N ASP A 365 27.91 0.52 18.32
CA ASP A 365 28.21 -0.56 19.27
C ASP A 365 27.66 -1.91 18.78
N GLU A 366 27.96 -2.96 19.54
CA GLU A 366 27.37 -4.27 19.35
C GLU A 366 25.84 -4.21 19.46
N PHE A 367 25.16 -5.04 18.67
CA PHE A 367 23.71 -5.10 18.69
C PHE A 367 23.22 -5.65 20.06
N PRO A 368 22.20 -5.04 20.67
CA PRO A 368 21.85 -5.33 22.06
C PRO A 368 21.33 -6.76 22.24
N GLN A 369 21.89 -7.44 23.24
CA GLN A 369 21.52 -8.81 23.62
C GLN A 369 20.38 -8.78 24.64
N ILE A 370 19.14 -8.57 24.17
CA ILE A 370 17.93 -8.54 25.01
C ILE A 370 17.21 -9.87 24.88
N SER A 371 16.71 -10.42 25.99
CA SER A 371 16.07 -11.75 26.04
C SER A 371 14.82 -11.90 25.17
N CYS A 372 14.14 -10.79 24.85
CA CYS A 372 12.98 -10.78 23.96
C CYS A 372 13.35 -10.76 22.47
N LEU A 373 14.65 -10.68 22.13
CA LEU A 373 15.13 -10.64 20.76
C LEU A 373 15.71 -11.98 20.37
N ARG A 374 15.44 -12.39 19.14
CA ARG A 374 16.09 -13.51 18.47
C ARG A 374 16.59 -13.05 17.11
N PHE A 375 17.89 -13.21 16.91
CA PHE A 375 18.61 -12.84 15.70
C PHE A 375 19.94 -13.59 15.66
N SER A 376 20.53 -13.67 14.47
CA SER A 376 21.95 -13.99 14.26
C SER A 376 22.54 -12.94 13.35
N LEU A 377 23.86 -12.72 13.44
CA LEU A 377 24.57 -11.75 12.61
C LEU A 377 25.65 -12.42 11.78
N THR A 378 25.77 -11.98 10.53
CA THR A 378 26.88 -12.29 9.63
C THR A 378 28.18 -11.61 10.09
N GLU A 379 29.32 -11.97 9.49
CA GLU A 379 30.63 -11.35 9.80
C GLU A 379 30.67 -9.83 9.52
N ASP A 380 29.94 -9.35 8.51
CA ASP A 380 29.78 -7.92 8.20
C ASP A 380 28.75 -7.22 9.11
N GLY A 381 28.11 -7.96 10.02
CA GLY A 381 27.23 -7.44 11.06
C GLY A 381 25.78 -7.22 10.61
N TRP A 382 25.40 -7.72 9.43
CA TRP A 382 23.99 -7.77 9.00
C TRP A 382 23.28 -8.98 9.61
N PHE A 383 21.95 -9.02 9.53
CA PHE A 383 21.16 -10.13 10.07
C PHE A 383 21.19 -11.36 9.16
N GLU A 384 21.32 -12.53 9.79
CA GLU A 384 21.02 -13.82 9.18
C GLU A 384 19.56 -14.23 9.44
N PRO A 385 18.97 -15.08 8.57
CA PRO A 385 17.66 -15.66 8.84
C PRO A 385 17.61 -16.40 10.19
N THR A 386 16.51 -16.21 10.93
CA THR A 386 16.28 -16.77 12.26
C THR A 386 14.86 -17.35 12.38
N GLU A 387 14.67 -18.28 13.31
CA GLU A 387 13.35 -18.81 13.62
C GLU A 387 12.43 -17.77 14.26
N SER A 388 11.14 -17.79 13.94
CA SER A 388 10.16 -16.94 14.62
C SER A 388 9.90 -17.40 16.06
N TYR A 389 9.62 -16.48 16.98
CA TYR A 389 9.07 -16.85 18.30
C TYR A 389 7.68 -17.46 18.16
N LYS A 390 6.88 -16.92 17.23
CA LYS A 390 5.57 -17.41 16.84
C LYS A 390 5.33 -17.02 15.38
N ALA A 391 4.97 -17.99 14.54
CA ALA A 391 4.66 -17.75 13.14
C ALA A 391 3.25 -17.19 13.00
N LEU A 392 3.02 -16.34 12.00
CA LEU A 392 1.70 -15.81 11.66
C LEU A 392 0.68 -16.91 11.30
N THR A 393 1.16 -18.06 10.82
CA THR A 393 0.35 -19.20 10.34
C THR A 393 0.31 -20.40 11.30
N SER A 394 0.55 -20.19 12.61
CA SER A 394 0.64 -21.30 13.56
C SER A 394 -0.67 -22.13 13.56
N PRO A 395 -0.64 -23.47 13.36
CA PRO A 395 -1.83 -24.30 13.13
C PRO A 395 -2.89 -24.30 14.24
N SER A 396 -2.54 -23.94 15.47
CA SER A 396 -3.52 -23.76 16.56
C SER A 396 -4.41 -22.53 16.38
N GLU A 397 -4.10 -21.66 15.41
CA GLU A 397 -4.77 -20.40 15.07
C GLU A 397 -5.33 -20.41 13.65
N GLU A 398 -5.41 -21.58 13.01
CA GLU A 398 -6.19 -21.80 11.79
C GLU A 398 -7.70 -21.71 12.10
N HIS A 399 -8.19 -20.54 12.54
CA HIS A 399 -9.62 -20.33 12.54
C HIS A 399 -10.05 -20.22 11.07
N PRO A 400 -10.95 -21.09 10.55
CA PRO A 400 -11.29 -21.18 9.13
C PRO A 400 -11.81 -19.88 8.48
N LEU A 401 -12.13 -18.88 9.31
CA LEU A 401 -12.63 -17.57 8.93
C LEU A 401 -11.53 -16.55 8.58
N PHE A 402 -10.27 -16.81 8.99
CA PHE A 402 -9.12 -15.94 8.69
C PHE A 402 -8.60 -16.09 7.26
N TYR A 403 -8.87 -17.25 6.63
CA TYR A 403 -8.55 -17.53 5.22
C TYR A 403 -9.78 -17.66 4.33
N ALA A 404 -10.99 -17.58 4.89
CA ALA A 404 -12.19 -17.37 4.10
C ALA A 404 -12.16 -15.94 3.57
N GLN A 405 -11.84 -15.82 2.29
CA GLN A 405 -11.84 -14.55 1.54
C GLN A 405 -13.11 -13.78 1.85
N ALA A 406 -12.96 -12.52 2.29
CA ALA A 406 -14.10 -11.67 2.61
C ALA A 406 -15.11 -11.66 1.44
N GLU A 407 -14.58 -11.68 0.21
CA GLU A 407 -15.26 -11.81 -1.09
C GLU A 407 -16.25 -12.97 -1.18
N ALA A 408 -15.96 -14.10 -0.52
CA ALA A 408 -16.78 -15.31 -0.52
C ALA A 408 -17.72 -15.37 0.70
N ARG A 409 -17.67 -14.39 1.60
CA ARG A 409 -18.43 -14.35 2.85
C ARG A 409 -19.66 -13.45 2.70
N ASP A 410 -20.74 -14.06 2.23
CA ASP A 410 -22.08 -13.46 2.13
C ASP A 410 -22.79 -13.27 3.49
N GLU A 411 -22.12 -13.65 4.58
CA GLU A 411 -22.60 -13.44 5.94
C GLU A 411 -22.78 -11.95 6.26
N ALA A 412 -23.79 -11.62 7.06
CA ALA A 412 -23.97 -10.25 7.53
C ALA A 412 -22.73 -9.76 8.28
N ALA A 413 -22.27 -8.55 7.97
CA ALA A 413 -21.16 -7.96 8.70
C ALA A 413 -21.57 -7.80 10.19
N PRO A 414 -20.66 -8.01 11.15
CA PRO A 414 -20.92 -7.70 12.56
C PRO A 414 -21.45 -6.26 12.74
N LYS A 415 -22.37 -6.03 13.69
CA LYS A 415 -23.10 -4.74 13.83
C LYS A 415 -22.17 -3.53 13.96
N ASP A 416 -21.13 -3.70 14.77
CA ASP A 416 -20.01 -2.76 14.92
C ASP A 416 -19.33 -2.44 13.59
N VAL A 417 -19.05 -3.45 12.76
CA VAL A 417 -18.50 -3.26 11.41
C VAL A 417 -19.50 -2.54 10.49
N GLN A 418 -20.79 -2.88 10.57
CA GLN A 418 -21.85 -2.18 9.79
C GLN A 418 -21.91 -0.69 10.17
N GLU A 419 -21.84 -0.38 11.46
CA GLU A 419 -21.90 0.99 11.97
C GLU A 419 -20.66 1.82 11.56
N ILE A 420 -19.48 1.20 11.50
CA ILE A 420 -18.23 1.88 11.15
C ILE A 420 -18.04 2.02 9.63
N THR A 421 -18.41 1.01 8.85
CA THR A 421 -18.06 0.91 7.44
C THR A 421 -19.25 1.05 6.49
N SER A 422 -20.48 1.00 7.02
CA SER A 422 -21.73 0.88 6.24
C SER A 422 -21.85 -0.39 5.39
N ALA A 423 -20.90 -1.33 5.50
CA ALA A 423 -20.97 -2.64 4.86
C ALA A 423 -22.11 -3.45 5.46
N LYS A 424 -22.93 -4.11 4.64
CA LYS A 424 -24.03 -4.96 5.11
C LYS A 424 -23.58 -6.41 5.28
N ARG A 425 -22.66 -6.86 4.43
CA ARG A 425 -22.04 -8.18 4.43
C ARG A 425 -20.52 -8.07 4.54
N ILE A 426 -19.88 -9.13 5.00
CA ILE A 426 -18.41 -9.20 5.07
C ILE A 426 -17.78 -9.04 3.67
N SER A 427 -18.44 -9.57 2.63
CA SER A 427 -18.05 -9.38 1.21
C SER A 427 -18.01 -7.94 0.75
N ASP A 428 -18.82 -7.05 1.34
CA ASP A 428 -18.86 -5.64 0.95
C ASP A 428 -17.58 -4.89 1.40
N LEU A 429 -16.74 -5.51 2.25
CA LEU A 429 -15.46 -4.96 2.73
C LEU A 429 -14.27 -5.29 1.82
N SER A 430 -14.46 -6.13 0.80
CA SER A 430 -13.39 -6.48 -0.14
C SER A 430 -13.15 -5.42 -1.22
N PHE A 431 -11.91 -5.37 -1.73
CA PHE A 431 -11.47 -4.54 -2.84
C PHE A 431 -11.08 -5.32 -4.12
N ARG A 432 -11.14 -6.66 -4.14
CA ARG A 432 -10.67 -7.48 -5.28
C ARG A 432 -11.82 -8.17 -6.03
N GLU A 433 -12.29 -7.51 -7.08
CA GLU A 433 -13.30 -8.04 -8.02
C GLU A 433 -12.82 -9.32 -8.77
N ASP A 434 -11.52 -9.56 -8.83
CA ASP A 434 -10.88 -10.67 -9.56
C ASP A 434 -10.57 -11.90 -8.68
N CYS A 435 -10.83 -11.83 -7.38
CA CYS A 435 -10.49 -12.86 -6.40
C CYS A 435 -11.04 -14.25 -6.74
N GLY A 436 -12.36 -14.35 -6.96
CA GLY A 436 -12.99 -15.63 -7.35
C GLY A 436 -12.52 -16.16 -8.70
N ARG A 437 -12.02 -15.29 -9.59
CA ARG A 437 -11.43 -15.72 -10.88
C ARG A 437 -10.04 -16.32 -10.67
N ILE A 438 -9.24 -15.73 -9.78
CA ILE A 438 -7.92 -16.23 -9.42
C ILE A 438 -8.03 -17.58 -8.70
N GLU A 439 -9.01 -17.76 -7.82
CA GLU A 439 -9.26 -19.06 -7.18
C GLU A 439 -9.72 -20.12 -8.18
N THR A 440 -10.71 -19.80 -9.02
CA THR A 440 -11.17 -20.73 -10.05
C THR A 440 -10.02 -21.10 -10.98
N TRP A 441 -9.14 -20.14 -11.31
CA TRP A 441 -7.94 -20.38 -12.08
C TRP A 441 -6.94 -21.28 -11.35
N ASN A 442 -6.61 -21.00 -10.10
CA ASN A 442 -5.65 -21.79 -9.32
C ASN A 442 -6.16 -23.21 -9.05
N ALA A 443 -7.46 -23.40 -8.84
CA ALA A 443 -8.09 -24.70 -8.65
C ALA A 443 -8.00 -25.58 -9.90
N ILE A 444 -8.13 -24.99 -11.10
CA ILE A 444 -8.07 -25.74 -12.36
C ILE A 444 -6.66 -25.80 -12.96
N VAL A 445 -5.71 -24.97 -12.51
CA VAL A 445 -4.40 -24.83 -13.19
C VAL A 445 -3.60 -26.13 -13.18
N ALA A 446 -3.74 -26.93 -12.14
CA ALA A 446 -3.13 -28.25 -12.02
C ALA A 446 -3.83 -29.31 -12.91
N GLU A 447 -5.08 -29.07 -13.29
CA GLU A 447 -5.90 -29.96 -14.12
C GLU A 447 -5.82 -29.61 -15.62
N LEU A 448 -5.16 -28.48 -15.98
CA LEU A 448 -4.93 -28.01 -17.35
C LEU A 448 -3.89 -28.84 -18.14
N GLY A 449 -3.74 -30.13 -17.83
CA GLY A 449 -3.01 -31.08 -18.67
C GLY A 449 -3.70 -31.29 -20.04
N ASP A 450 -3.72 -32.53 -20.54
CA ASP A 450 -4.04 -32.87 -21.95
C ASP A 450 -5.45 -32.50 -22.47
N SER A 451 -6.32 -31.87 -21.67
CA SER A 451 -7.67 -31.48 -22.10
C SER A 451 -8.13 -30.15 -21.49
N THR A 452 -8.42 -29.17 -22.35
CA THR A 452 -8.97 -27.86 -21.99
C THR A 452 -10.49 -27.84 -21.79
N ALA A 453 -11.21 -28.90 -22.18
CA ALA A 453 -12.67 -28.94 -22.18
C ALA A 453 -13.29 -28.91 -20.76
N HIS A 454 -12.65 -29.60 -19.81
CA HIS A 454 -13.10 -29.64 -18.41
C HIS A 454 -12.90 -28.29 -17.72
N ALA A 455 -11.72 -27.69 -17.88
CA ALA A 455 -11.40 -26.36 -17.36
C ALA A 455 -12.34 -25.27 -17.92
N VAL A 456 -12.65 -25.32 -19.22
CA VAL A 456 -13.61 -24.39 -19.85
C VAL A 456 -15.03 -24.57 -19.30
N ALA A 457 -15.45 -25.79 -18.99
CA ALA A 457 -16.76 -26.06 -18.40
C ALA A 457 -16.87 -25.50 -16.97
N ILE A 458 -15.83 -25.69 -16.15
CA ILE A 458 -15.76 -25.14 -14.78
C ILE A 458 -15.79 -23.60 -14.82
N LEU A 459 -14.98 -22.98 -15.68
CA LEU A 459 -14.95 -21.52 -15.85
C LEU A 459 -16.30 -20.96 -16.35
N LYS A 460 -16.97 -21.65 -17.28
CA LYS A 460 -18.31 -21.25 -17.77
C LYS A 460 -19.38 -21.36 -16.69
N ASN A 461 -19.34 -22.39 -15.85
CA ASN A 461 -20.27 -22.54 -14.73
C ASN A 461 -20.04 -21.46 -13.67
N ALA A 462 -18.78 -21.14 -13.35
CA ALA A 462 -18.42 -20.03 -12.46
C ALA A 462 -18.86 -18.66 -13.01
N GLN A 463 -18.78 -18.46 -14.34
CA GLN A 463 -19.28 -17.25 -15.00
C GLN A 463 -20.81 -17.13 -14.96
N GLN A 464 -21.53 -18.26 -14.96
CA GLN A 464 -22.99 -18.26 -14.86
C GLN A 464 -23.48 -18.03 -13.43
N SER A 465 -22.78 -18.53 -12.41
CA SER A 465 -23.14 -18.25 -11.01
C SER A 465 -22.96 -16.78 -10.64
N THR A 466 -21.95 -16.10 -11.19
CA THR A 466 -21.72 -14.67 -10.96
C THR A 466 -22.75 -13.75 -11.62
N LYS A 467 -23.47 -14.21 -12.65
CA LYS A 467 -24.53 -13.41 -13.31
C LYS A 467 -25.88 -13.43 -12.58
N ASN A 468 -26.07 -14.31 -11.60
CA ASN A 468 -27.34 -14.45 -10.87
C ASN A 468 -27.37 -13.69 -9.53
N THR A 469 -26.35 -12.88 -9.24
CA THR A 469 -26.18 -12.12 -7.99
C THR A 469 -25.99 -10.62 -8.26
N VAL A 470 -26.87 -10.02 -9.07
CA VAL A 470 -27.02 -8.55 -9.17
C VAL A 470 -28.44 -8.17 -8.81
#